data_AF-A0A2D9Y4U4-F1
#
_entry.id   AF-A0A2D9Y4U4-F1
#
_cell.length_a   1.000
_cell.length_b   1.000
_cell.length_c   1.000
_cell.angle_alpha   90.00
_cell.angle_beta   90.00
_cell.angle_gamma   90.00
#
_symmetry.space_group_name_H-M   'P 1'
#
loop_
_entity.id
_entity.type
_entity.pdbx_description
1 polymer ?
#
loop_
_entity_poly.entity_id
_entity_poly.type
_entity_poly.pdbx_seq_one_letter_code
_entity_poly.pdbx_strand_id
1 'polypeptide(L)'
;MKTLHKKFIGITAAILFAVSGNAAYAQTSAPAEAQLSLVNQIVAIIVANPEYRSFIPTVMSLLENIASDIDDNANELPTGNDVVYDPANIEDIDFDIDDDELVVTLSGSDGGCSRVQEPSVERNGDKFEITLLETNPANPAVVLCTADIRFFEKEVVIDLDDLDEDTYTILVNDEEEFEFEIKKSSESDKSNKGVYLVDEENSERVETYTIAITADDEGEDVLIPAG
;
A
#
# COMPACT_ATOMS: atom_id res chain seq x y z
N MET A 1 1.71 -35.01 -44.57
CA MET A 1 0.46 -34.28 -44.27
C MET A 1 -0.30 -34.74 -43.02
N LYS A 2 0.05 -35.84 -42.32
CA LYS A 2 -0.67 -36.29 -41.11
C LYS A 2 -0.14 -35.71 -39.78
N THR A 3 0.95 -34.94 -39.81
CA THR A 3 1.60 -34.35 -38.62
C THR A 3 1.16 -32.91 -38.32
N LEU A 4 0.53 -32.20 -39.27
CA LEU A 4 0.03 -30.83 -39.05
C LEU A 4 -1.29 -30.81 -38.25
N HIS A 5 -2.14 -31.83 -38.42
CA HIS A 5 -3.43 -31.92 -37.72
C HIS A 5 -3.31 -32.08 -36.19
N LYS A 6 -2.23 -32.71 -35.69
CA LYS A 6 -2.03 -32.92 -34.24
C LYS A 6 -1.53 -31.67 -33.51
N LYS A 7 -0.79 -30.78 -34.18
CA LYS A 7 -0.40 -29.49 -33.58
C LYS A 7 -1.56 -28.47 -33.59
N PHE A 8 -2.48 -28.60 -34.54
CA PHE A 8 -3.61 -27.67 -34.69
C PHE A 8 -4.70 -27.84 -33.63
N ILE A 9 -5.03 -29.09 -33.25
CA ILE A 9 -6.00 -29.37 -32.17
C ILE A 9 -5.53 -28.81 -30.82
N GLY A 10 -4.22 -28.71 -30.60
CA GLY A 10 -3.66 -28.12 -29.37
C GLY A 10 -3.85 -26.60 -29.27
N ILE A 11 -3.80 -25.87 -30.39
CA ILE A 11 -3.95 -24.40 -30.41
C ILE A 11 -5.43 -24.00 -30.33
N THR A 12 -6.33 -24.74 -30.98
CA THR A 12 -7.78 -24.49 -30.87
C THR A 12 -8.31 -24.83 -29.47
N ALA A 13 -7.76 -25.87 -28.83
CA ALA A 13 -8.09 -26.18 -27.45
C ALA A 13 -7.57 -25.12 -26.46
N ALA A 14 -6.39 -24.53 -26.69
CA ALA A 14 -5.85 -23.48 -25.80
C ALA A 14 -6.65 -22.16 -25.88
N ILE A 15 -7.10 -21.77 -27.08
CA ILE A 15 -7.92 -20.56 -27.26
C ILE A 15 -9.35 -20.79 -26.72
N LEU A 16 -9.92 -21.99 -26.87
CA LEU A 16 -11.22 -22.30 -26.26
C LEU A 16 -11.11 -22.48 -24.73
N PHE A 17 -10.05 -23.08 -24.19
CA PHE A 17 -9.86 -23.21 -22.73
C PHE A 17 -9.64 -21.86 -22.05
N ALA A 18 -8.96 -20.92 -22.71
CA ALA A 18 -8.81 -19.56 -22.22
C ALA A 18 -10.14 -18.79 -22.17
N VAL A 19 -11.13 -19.17 -23.00
CA VAL A 19 -12.43 -18.48 -23.09
C VAL A 19 -13.55 -19.21 -22.34
N SER A 20 -13.52 -20.55 -22.23
CA SER A 20 -14.56 -21.33 -21.54
C SER A 20 -14.17 -21.79 -20.12
N GLY A 21 -12.92 -21.60 -19.71
CA GLY A 21 -12.41 -22.00 -18.38
C GLY A 21 -12.70 -21.02 -17.25
N ASN A 22 -13.05 -19.76 -17.55
CA ASN A 22 -13.23 -18.70 -16.55
C ASN A 22 -14.58 -17.99 -16.67
N ALA A 23 -15.68 -18.75 -16.73
CA ALA A 23 -17.00 -18.18 -16.44
C ALA A 23 -17.19 -17.86 -14.92
N ALA A 24 -16.19 -18.17 -14.10
CA ALA A 24 -16.00 -17.62 -12.76
C ALA A 24 -14.52 -17.23 -12.65
N TYR A 25 -14.23 -16.00 -12.22
CA TYR A 25 -12.89 -15.40 -12.11
C TYR A 25 -12.20 -15.02 -13.43
N ALA A 26 -12.53 -13.83 -13.94
CA ALA A 26 -11.60 -12.71 -13.96
C ALA A 26 -12.28 -11.50 -14.63
N GLN A 27 -12.71 -10.52 -13.84
CA GLN A 27 -12.51 -9.14 -14.25
C GLN A 27 -10.99 -8.99 -14.42
N THR A 28 -10.51 -9.17 -15.65
CA THR A 28 -9.12 -8.84 -15.95
C THR A 28 -9.07 -7.31 -15.88
N SER A 29 -8.42 -6.78 -14.85
CA SER A 29 -8.03 -5.37 -14.75
C SER A 29 -7.01 -4.96 -15.82
N ALA A 30 -6.92 -5.72 -16.92
CA ALA A 30 -6.07 -5.40 -18.04
C ALA A 30 -6.61 -4.10 -18.66
N PRO A 31 -5.74 -3.09 -18.87
CA PRO A 31 -6.16 -1.82 -19.45
C PRO A 31 -6.84 -2.07 -20.80
N ALA A 32 -7.88 -1.29 -21.10
CA ALA A 32 -8.71 -1.45 -22.30
C ALA A 32 -7.89 -1.57 -23.60
N GLU A 33 -6.72 -0.92 -23.65
CA GLU A 33 -5.77 -1.00 -24.76
C GLU A 33 -5.23 -2.42 -25.02
N ALA A 34 -4.97 -3.20 -23.96
CA ALA A 34 -4.48 -4.57 -24.08
C ALA A 34 -5.56 -5.52 -24.63
N GLN A 35 -6.82 -5.30 -24.25
CA GLN A 35 -7.95 -6.08 -24.76
C GLN A 35 -8.21 -5.79 -26.25
N LEU A 36 -8.11 -4.53 -26.66
CA LEU A 36 -8.31 -4.11 -28.05
C LEU A 36 -7.22 -4.68 -28.99
N SER A 37 -5.97 -4.76 -28.51
CA SER A 37 -4.85 -5.36 -29.26
C SER A 37 -5.08 -6.85 -29.55
N LEU A 38 -5.55 -7.60 -28.56
CA LEU A 38 -5.83 -9.05 -28.70
C LEU A 38 -6.98 -9.30 -29.69
N VAL A 39 -8.04 -8.50 -29.62
CA VAL A 39 -9.20 -8.57 -30.52
C VAL A 39 -8.77 -8.34 -31.98
N ASN A 40 -7.95 -7.33 -32.23
CA ASN A 40 -7.45 -7.04 -33.58
C ASN A 40 -6.60 -8.19 -34.17
N GLN A 41 -5.79 -8.85 -33.33
CA GLN A 41 -5.02 -10.02 -33.76
C GLN A 41 -5.92 -11.20 -34.15
N ILE A 42 -6.97 -11.46 -33.36
CA ILE A 42 -7.94 -12.54 -33.64
C ILE A 42 -8.69 -12.28 -34.95
N VAL A 43 -9.15 -11.05 -35.17
CA VAL A 43 -9.84 -10.65 -36.42
C VAL A 43 -8.92 -10.82 -37.63
N ALA A 44 -7.65 -10.39 -37.53
CA ALA A 44 -6.68 -10.54 -38.61
C ALA A 44 -6.46 -12.03 -39.00
N ILE A 45 -6.39 -12.92 -38.01
CA ILE A 45 -6.23 -14.37 -38.24
C ILE A 45 -7.45 -14.96 -38.95
N ILE A 46 -8.67 -14.55 -38.56
CA ILE A 46 -9.92 -15.04 -39.17
C ILE A 46 -10.04 -14.55 -40.62
N VAL A 47 -9.69 -13.29 -40.89
CA VAL A 47 -9.74 -12.72 -42.24
C VAL A 47 -8.71 -13.37 -43.17
N ALA A 48 -7.52 -13.69 -42.66
CA ALA A 48 -6.45 -14.30 -43.45
C ALA A 48 -6.71 -15.77 -43.82
N ASN A 49 -7.67 -16.45 -43.17
CA ASN A 49 -7.87 -17.89 -43.30
C ASN A 49 -9.36 -18.22 -43.59
N PRO A 50 -9.72 -18.56 -44.84
CA PRO A 50 -11.12 -18.72 -45.26
C PRO A 50 -11.85 -19.88 -44.56
N GLU A 51 -11.12 -20.85 -44.00
CA GLU A 51 -11.66 -21.97 -43.23
C GLU A 51 -12.30 -21.54 -41.90
N TYR A 52 -11.97 -20.35 -41.39
CA TYR A 52 -12.54 -19.83 -40.14
C TYR A 52 -13.74 -18.89 -40.33
N ARG A 53 -14.25 -18.75 -41.56
CA ARG A 53 -15.43 -17.90 -41.83
C ARG A 53 -16.67 -18.31 -41.04
N SER A 54 -16.81 -19.58 -40.66
CA SER A 54 -17.92 -20.07 -39.84
C SER A 54 -17.92 -19.51 -38.41
N PHE A 55 -16.79 -18.98 -37.92
CA PHE A 55 -16.67 -18.41 -36.58
C PHE A 55 -16.94 -16.90 -36.53
N ILE A 56 -17.12 -16.25 -37.69
CA ILE A 56 -17.43 -14.81 -37.78
C ILE A 56 -18.64 -14.43 -36.89
N PRO A 57 -19.77 -15.16 -36.88
CA PRO A 57 -20.92 -14.79 -36.06
C PRO A 57 -20.61 -14.81 -34.55
N THR A 58 -19.80 -15.79 -34.11
CA THR A 58 -19.41 -15.93 -32.70
C THR A 58 -18.50 -14.78 -32.27
N VAL A 59 -17.51 -14.43 -33.11
CA VAL A 59 -16.62 -13.30 -32.85
C VAL A 59 -17.37 -11.97 -32.86
N MET A 60 -18.33 -11.79 -33.77
CA MET A 60 -19.17 -10.59 -33.80
C MET A 60 -20.04 -10.46 -32.54
N SER A 61 -20.61 -11.56 -32.02
CA SER A 61 -21.37 -11.50 -30.76
C SER A 61 -20.47 -11.17 -29.55
N LEU A 62 -19.22 -11.64 -29.56
CA LEU A 62 -18.25 -11.30 -28.52
C LEU A 62 -17.86 -9.82 -28.59
N LEU A 63 -17.68 -9.29 -29.79
CA LEU A 63 -17.41 -7.88 -30.04
C LEU A 63 -18.58 -6.98 -29.60
N GLU A 64 -19.82 -7.39 -29.84
CA GLU A 64 -21.01 -6.65 -29.41
C GLU A 64 -21.12 -6.58 -27.88
N ASN A 65 -20.81 -7.68 -27.17
CA ASN A 65 -20.78 -7.68 -25.71
C ASN A 65 -19.65 -6.78 -25.15
N ILE A 66 -18.45 -6.85 -25.73
CA ILE A 66 -17.33 -5.99 -25.31
C ILE A 66 -17.63 -4.51 -25.59
N ALA A 67 -18.25 -4.19 -26.73
CA ALA A 67 -18.63 -2.82 -27.05
C ALA A 67 -19.71 -2.27 -26.09
N SER A 68 -20.64 -3.12 -25.64
CA SER A 68 -21.62 -2.78 -24.62
C SER A 68 -20.98 -2.47 -23.26
N ASP A 69 -20.01 -3.28 -22.83
CA ASP A 69 -19.31 -3.09 -21.55
C ASP A 69 -18.40 -1.84 -21.53
N ILE A 70 -17.95 -1.40 -22.71
CA ILE A 70 -17.16 -0.17 -22.87
C ILE A 70 -18.05 1.08 -22.83
N ASP A 71 -19.27 1.04 -23.38
CA ASP A 71 -20.18 2.21 -23.42
C ASP A 71 -20.69 2.59 -22.02
N ASP A 72 -20.88 1.60 -21.14
CA ASP A 72 -21.30 1.84 -19.74
C ASP A 72 -20.16 2.37 -18.84
N ASN A 73 -18.89 2.26 -19.26
CA ASN A 73 -17.73 2.72 -18.49
C ASN A 73 -17.04 3.96 -19.07
N ALA A 74 -17.46 4.47 -20.23
CA ALA A 74 -16.73 5.51 -20.95
C ALA A 74 -17.16 6.96 -20.63
N ASN A 75 -18.05 7.24 -19.67
CA ASN A 75 -18.64 8.58 -19.60
C ASN A 75 -19.07 9.13 -18.22
N GLU A 76 -18.39 8.76 -17.14
CA GLU A 76 -18.28 9.71 -16.02
C GLU A 76 -16.90 10.35 -16.11
N LEU A 77 -16.81 11.46 -16.85
CA LEU A 77 -15.72 12.41 -16.65
C LEU A 77 -15.68 12.70 -15.15
N PRO A 78 -14.52 12.52 -14.49
CA PRO A 78 -14.46 12.69 -13.05
C PRO A 78 -15.04 14.05 -12.71
N THR A 79 -16.07 14.04 -11.87
CA THR A 79 -16.72 15.29 -11.48
C THR A 79 -15.68 16.11 -10.72
N GLY A 80 -15.80 17.44 -10.70
CA GLY A 80 -14.85 18.30 -9.96
C GLY A 80 -14.76 18.00 -8.45
N ASN A 81 -15.55 17.05 -7.94
CA ASN A 81 -15.58 16.61 -6.55
C ASN A 81 -14.92 15.24 -6.33
N ASP A 82 -14.48 14.56 -7.40
CA ASP A 82 -13.84 13.27 -7.27
C ASP A 82 -12.44 13.46 -6.66
N VAL A 83 -12.09 12.60 -5.71
CA VAL A 83 -10.81 12.63 -5.01
C VAL A 83 -10.00 11.40 -5.36
N VAL A 84 -8.68 11.58 -5.46
CA VAL A 84 -7.68 10.53 -5.58
C VAL A 84 -6.91 10.49 -4.27
N TYR A 85 -6.45 9.30 -3.89
CA TYR A 85 -5.63 9.08 -2.72
C TYR A 85 -4.20 8.84 -3.16
N ASP A 86 -3.29 9.66 -2.68
CA ASP A 86 -1.85 9.57 -2.94
C ASP A 86 -1.11 9.45 -1.59
N PRO A 87 0.09 8.87 -1.54
CA PRO A 87 0.94 8.94 -0.35
C PRO A 87 1.18 10.40 0.04
N ALA A 88 1.03 10.71 1.32
CA ALA A 88 1.32 12.05 1.83
C ALA A 88 2.83 12.34 1.74
N ASN A 89 3.17 13.60 1.46
CA ASN A 89 4.55 14.08 1.48
C ASN A 89 5.04 14.23 2.92
N ILE A 90 5.79 13.24 3.39
CA ILE A 90 6.42 13.23 4.71
C ILE A 90 7.81 13.86 4.58
N GLU A 91 8.12 14.81 5.46
CA GLU A 91 9.40 15.53 5.47
C GLU A 91 10.28 15.13 6.65
N ASP A 92 9.67 14.65 7.74
CA ASP A 92 10.36 14.27 8.97
C ASP A 92 9.57 13.17 9.70
N ILE A 93 10.32 12.22 10.27
CA ILE A 93 9.79 11.13 11.09
C ILE A 93 10.55 11.13 12.40
N ASP A 94 9.81 11.33 13.50
CA ASP A 94 10.34 11.30 14.84
C ASP A 94 9.75 10.12 15.62
N PHE A 95 10.51 9.63 16.57
CA PHE A 95 10.15 8.46 17.36
C PHE A 95 10.36 8.78 18.83
N ASP A 96 9.31 8.62 19.62
CA ASP A 96 9.36 8.73 21.07
C ASP A 96 8.82 7.45 21.70
N ILE A 97 9.30 7.14 22.89
CA ILE A 97 8.82 5.97 23.65
C ILE A 97 8.18 6.52 24.92
N ASP A 98 6.92 6.18 25.14
CA ASP A 98 6.20 6.54 26.37
C ASP A 98 5.74 5.27 27.05
N ASP A 99 6.38 4.93 28.17
CA ASP A 99 6.21 3.66 28.88
C ASP A 99 6.34 2.40 27.98
N ASP A 100 5.20 1.78 27.65
CA ASP A 100 5.08 0.59 26.81
C ASP A 100 4.50 0.91 25.42
N GLU A 101 4.53 2.18 25.01
CA GLU A 101 4.08 2.66 23.71
C GLU A 101 5.25 3.26 22.90
N LEU A 102 5.32 2.93 21.61
CA LEU A 102 6.18 3.64 20.65
C LEU A 102 5.31 4.64 19.87
N VAL A 103 5.60 5.92 20.04
CA VAL A 103 4.95 7.02 19.34
C VAL A 103 5.78 7.39 18.12
N VAL A 104 5.21 7.22 16.94
CA VAL A 104 5.81 7.63 15.67
C VAL A 104 5.12 8.91 15.21
N THR A 105 5.87 10.00 15.14
CA THR A 105 5.37 11.32 14.73
C THR A 105 5.78 11.59 13.29
N LEU A 106 4.79 11.67 12.40
CA LEU A 106 4.96 11.96 10.98
C LEU A 106 4.66 13.42 10.71
N SER A 107 5.65 14.17 10.23
CA SER A 107 5.53 15.59 9.93
C SER A 107 5.79 15.88 8.46
N GLY A 108 5.08 16.86 7.91
CA GLY A 108 5.26 17.24 6.52
C GLY A 108 4.41 18.42 6.11
N SER A 109 4.25 18.59 4.79
CA SER A 109 3.45 19.67 4.22
C SER A 109 2.53 19.20 3.10
N ASP A 110 1.34 19.79 3.04
CA ASP A 110 0.33 19.54 2.00
C ASP A 110 -0.05 20.81 1.23
N GLY A 111 -0.61 20.61 0.03
CA GLY A 111 -1.07 21.69 -0.83
C GLY A 111 -2.47 22.20 -0.48
N GLY A 112 -2.82 23.39 -0.95
CA GLY A 112 -4.10 24.04 -0.62
C GLY A 112 -5.39 23.30 -1.01
N CYS A 113 -5.31 22.28 -1.88
CA CYS A 113 -6.44 21.38 -2.19
C CYS A 113 -6.27 19.96 -1.66
N SER A 114 -5.07 19.64 -1.19
CA SER A 114 -4.77 18.35 -0.61
C SER A 114 -5.42 18.27 0.76
N ARG A 115 -5.55 17.07 1.32
CA ARG A 115 -5.89 16.92 2.73
C ARG A 115 -5.32 15.61 3.24
N VAL A 116 -4.39 15.72 4.17
CA VAL A 116 -3.84 14.57 4.88
C VAL A 116 -4.93 13.88 5.70
N GLN A 117 -4.96 12.55 5.58
CA GLN A 117 -5.88 11.67 6.29
C GLN A 117 -5.30 11.25 7.64
N GLU A 118 -6.07 10.51 8.43
CA GLU A 118 -5.49 9.83 9.59
C GLU A 118 -4.61 8.66 9.11
N PRO A 119 -3.46 8.42 9.76
CA PRO A 119 -2.63 7.27 9.44
C PRO A 119 -3.35 5.96 9.80
N SER A 120 -3.07 4.92 9.03
CA SER A 120 -3.45 3.54 9.36
C SER A 120 -2.22 2.71 9.61
N VAL A 121 -2.33 1.75 10.53
CA VAL A 121 -1.25 0.81 10.85
C VAL A 121 -1.75 -0.61 10.62
N GLU A 122 -0.98 -1.38 9.86
CA GLU A 122 -1.16 -2.82 9.73
C GLU A 122 0.08 -3.54 10.23
N ARG A 123 -0.11 -4.60 11.03
CA ARG A 123 1.00 -5.44 11.52
C ARG A 123 1.02 -6.77 10.80
N ASN A 124 2.17 -7.14 10.27
CA ASN A 124 2.42 -8.43 9.64
C ASN A 124 3.70 -9.08 10.22
N GLY A 125 3.51 -9.88 11.27
CA GLY A 125 4.62 -10.47 12.02
C GLY A 125 5.42 -9.39 12.75
N ASP A 126 6.66 -9.21 12.33
CA ASP A 126 7.62 -8.28 12.94
C ASP A 126 7.65 -6.92 12.20
N LYS A 127 6.77 -6.73 11.20
CA LYS A 127 6.67 -5.50 10.42
C LYS A 127 5.40 -4.73 10.75
N PHE A 128 5.55 -3.43 10.97
CA PHE A 128 4.48 -2.44 11.09
C PHE A 128 4.46 -1.57 9.83
N GLU A 129 3.40 -1.68 9.05
CA GLU A 129 3.19 -0.88 7.84
C GLU A 129 2.29 0.30 8.20
N ILE A 130 2.88 1.50 8.20
CA ILE A 130 2.18 2.76 8.45
C ILE A 130 1.87 3.38 7.09
N THR A 131 0.59 3.61 6.82
CA THR A 131 0.14 4.31 5.61
C THR A 131 -0.46 5.65 6.00
N LEU A 132 0.12 6.73 5.47
CA LEU A 132 -0.39 8.09 5.57
C LEU A 132 -0.71 8.60 4.16
N LEU A 133 -2.01 8.74 3.87
CA LEU A 133 -2.50 9.20 2.59
C LEU A 133 -2.95 10.67 2.65
N GLU A 134 -2.89 11.33 1.51
CA GLU A 134 -3.60 12.58 1.27
C GLU A 134 -4.64 12.43 0.16
N THR A 135 -5.71 13.22 0.24
CA THR A 135 -6.70 13.30 -0.84
C THR A 135 -6.42 14.50 -1.72
N ASN A 136 -6.33 14.27 -3.03
CA ASN A 136 -6.16 15.29 -4.06
C ASN A 136 -7.36 15.33 -5.00
N PRO A 137 -7.72 16.48 -5.60
CA PRO A 137 -8.73 16.52 -6.65
C PRO A 137 -8.30 15.66 -7.85
N ALA A 138 -9.17 14.76 -8.31
CA ALA A 138 -8.89 13.90 -9.47
C ALA A 138 -8.64 14.70 -10.76
N ASN A 139 -9.20 15.91 -10.84
CA ASN A 139 -8.99 16.81 -11.96
C ASN A 139 -8.54 18.21 -11.47
N PRO A 140 -7.22 18.43 -11.28
CA PRO A 140 -6.70 19.70 -10.78
C PRO A 140 -6.91 20.87 -11.76
N ALA A 141 -7.27 20.61 -13.02
CA ALA A 141 -7.57 21.67 -13.99
C ALA A 141 -8.97 22.30 -13.78
N VAL A 142 -9.88 21.61 -13.07
CA VAL A 142 -11.26 22.06 -12.83
C VAL A 142 -11.43 22.63 -11.43
N VAL A 143 -10.54 22.26 -10.50
CA VAL A 143 -10.54 22.77 -9.12
C VAL A 143 -9.49 23.87 -8.97
N LEU A 144 -9.93 25.07 -8.57
CA LEU A 144 -9.04 26.18 -8.29
C LEU A 144 -8.52 26.08 -6.85
N CYS A 145 -7.24 25.72 -6.72
CA CYS A 145 -6.57 25.60 -5.44
C CYS A 145 -5.88 26.91 -5.04
N THR A 146 -5.89 27.23 -3.74
CA THR A 146 -5.02 28.28 -3.21
C THR A 146 -3.58 27.77 -3.19
N ALA A 147 -2.62 28.65 -3.47
CA ALA A 147 -1.19 28.35 -3.29
C ALA A 147 -0.80 28.45 -1.81
N ASP A 148 -1.55 27.74 -0.97
CA ASP A 148 -1.29 27.65 0.46
C ASP A 148 -0.50 26.38 0.73
N ILE A 149 0.49 26.49 1.61
CA ILE A 149 1.28 25.37 2.12
C ILE A 149 0.85 25.21 3.56
N ARG A 150 0.32 24.05 3.93
CA ARG A 150 -0.04 23.77 5.31
C ARG A 150 0.84 22.66 5.83
N PHE A 151 1.33 22.86 7.05
CA PHE A 151 2.09 21.84 7.75
C PHE A 151 1.13 20.94 8.50
N PHE A 152 1.48 19.65 8.56
CA PHE A 152 0.77 18.66 9.35
C PHE A 152 1.74 17.91 10.24
N GLU A 153 1.19 17.36 11.31
CA GLU A 153 1.85 16.48 12.26
C GLU A 153 0.82 15.40 12.63
N LYS A 154 1.22 14.14 12.55
CA LYS A 154 0.37 12.97 12.76
C LYS A 154 1.09 11.96 13.63
N GLU A 155 0.46 11.58 14.72
CA GLU A 155 1.00 10.58 15.63
C GLU A 155 0.40 9.20 15.34
N VAL A 156 1.25 8.19 15.43
CA VAL A 156 0.90 6.78 15.38
C VAL A 156 1.42 6.13 16.64
N VAL A 157 0.52 5.51 17.41
CA VAL A 157 0.88 4.82 18.65
C VAL A 157 0.92 3.32 18.41
N ILE A 158 2.06 2.70 18.69
CA ILE A 158 2.27 1.25 18.61
C ILE A 158 2.42 0.72 20.03
N ASP A 159 1.47 -0.10 20.45
CA ASP A 159 1.53 -0.82 21.73
C ASP A 159 2.61 -1.90 21.68
N LEU A 160 3.54 -1.84 22.64
CA LEU A 160 4.67 -2.74 22.74
C LEU A 160 4.42 -3.91 23.70
N ASP A 161 3.38 -3.91 24.53
CA ASP A 161 3.17 -4.90 25.60
C ASP A 161 3.15 -6.34 25.07
N ASP A 162 2.50 -6.54 23.93
CA ASP A 162 2.32 -7.84 23.29
C ASP A 162 3.45 -8.21 22.32
N LEU A 163 4.58 -7.50 22.37
CA LEU A 163 5.76 -7.76 21.54
C LEU A 163 6.82 -8.56 22.29
N ASP A 164 7.26 -9.64 21.64
CA ASP A 164 8.39 -10.46 22.08
C ASP A 164 9.72 -9.69 21.96
N GLU A 165 10.77 -10.26 22.53
CA GLU A 165 12.12 -9.73 22.32
C GLU A 165 12.60 -10.13 20.93
N ASP A 166 12.53 -9.18 20.01
CA ASP A 166 13.05 -9.33 18.66
C ASP A 166 13.33 -7.95 18.03
N THR A 167 13.83 -7.97 16.81
CA THR A 167 13.90 -6.80 15.93
C THR A 167 12.61 -6.68 15.14
N TYR A 168 12.03 -5.49 15.17
CA TYR A 168 10.84 -5.11 14.43
C TYR A 168 11.18 -4.05 13.39
N THR A 169 10.39 -3.98 12.32
CA THR A 169 10.55 -3.01 11.24
C THR A 169 9.32 -2.13 11.14
N ILE A 170 9.50 -0.82 11.01
CA ILE A 170 8.47 0.15 10.67
C ILE A 170 8.70 0.54 9.21
N LEU A 171 7.68 0.38 8.37
CA LEU A 171 7.68 0.83 6.98
C LEU A 171 6.61 1.91 6.83
N VAL A 172 7.02 3.11 6.42
CA VAL A 172 6.12 4.25 6.20
C VAL A 172 5.92 4.45 4.70
N ASN A 173 4.65 4.42 4.26
CA ASN A 173 4.24 4.64 2.87
C ASN A 173 4.96 3.78 1.80
N ASP A 174 5.43 2.59 2.17
CA ASP A 174 6.23 1.71 1.32
C ASP A 174 7.58 2.31 0.84
N GLU A 175 8.06 3.37 1.51
CA GLU A 175 9.26 4.11 1.11
C GLU A 175 10.35 4.15 2.18
N GLU A 176 10.01 4.47 3.43
CA GLU A 176 10.98 4.64 4.52
C GLU A 176 10.91 3.49 5.53
N GLU A 177 12.05 2.82 5.74
CA GLU A 177 12.19 1.66 6.64
C GLU A 177 13.06 2.00 7.85
N PHE A 178 12.56 1.69 9.04
CA PHE A 178 13.27 1.85 10.31
C PHE A 178 13.20 0.55 11.10
N GLU A 179 14.28 0.18 11.77
CA GLU A 179 14.26 -0.99 12.66
C GLU A 179 14.25 -0.55 14.12
N PHE A 180 13.59 -1.34 14.97
CA PHE A 180 13.71 -1.21 16.40
C PHE A 180 13.85 -2.55 17.11
N GLU A 181 14.70 -2.62 18.12
CA GLU A 181 14.97 -3.85 18.87
C GLU A 181 14.35 -3.78 20.26
N ILE A 182 13.58 -4.82 20.63
CA ILE A 182 13.03 -5.00 21.97
C ILE A 182 13.93 -5.94 22.77
N LYS A 183 14.37 -5.49 23.95
CA LYS A 183 15.13 -6.31 24.92
C LYS A 183 14.41 -6.40 26.25
N LYS A 184 14.35 -7.61 26.85
CA LYS A 184 13.97 -7.74 28.26
C LYS A 184 15.20 -7.50 29.13
N SER A 185 15.06 -6.65 30.12
CA SER A 185 16.03 -6.53 31.19
C SER A 185 16.00 -7.78 32.07
N SER A 186 17.18 -8.30 32.44
CA SER A 186 17.28 -9.44 33.35
C SER A 186 16.93 -9.04 34.80
N GLU A 187 16.23 -9.95 35.48
CA GLU A 187 15.51 -9.89 36.76
C GLU A 187 16.20 -9.31 38.03
N SER A 188 17.35 -8.65 37.94
CA SER A 188 17.92 -7.85 39.04
C SER A 188 17.55 -6.37 38.99
N ASP A 189 17.06 -5.88 37.85
CA ASP A 189 16.59 -4.51 37.67
C ASP A 189 15.08 -4.54 37.41
N LYS A 190 14.30 -4.23 38.45
CA LYS A 190 12.85 -4.08 38.31
C LYS A 190 12.57 -2.89 37.39
N SER A 191 11.71 -3.14 36.39
CA SER A 191 11.24 -2.25 35.32
C SER A 191 12.33 -1.72 34.41
N ASN A 192 12.37 -2.20 33.16
CA ASN A 192 12.67 -1.43 31.94
C ASN A 192 12.79 -2.43 30.78
N LYS A 193 11.75 -2.51 29.95
CA LYS A 193 11.87 -3.04 28.58
C LYS A 193 12.58 -1.95 27.77
N GLY A 194 13.66 -2.31 27.09
CA GLY A 194 14.43 -1.34 26.30
C GLY A 194 14.07 -1.45 24.83
N VAL A 195 13.74 -0.32 24.21
CA VAL A 195 13.53 -0.19 22.77
C VAL A 195 14.67 0.63 22.18
N TYR A 196 15.29 0.16 21.10
CA TYR A 196 16.40 0.83 20.44
C TYR A 196 16.08 1.02 18.97
N LEU A 197 16.12 2.26 18.47
CA LEU A 197 15.92 2.57 17.05
C LEU A 197 17.24 2.44 16.27
N VAL A 198 17.19 1.84 15.09
CA VAL A 198 18.31 1.62 14.19
C VAL A 198 17.94 2.15 12.80
N ASP A 199 18.67 3.16 12.35
CA ASP A 199 18.58 3.68 10.98
C ASP A 199 19.55 2.88 10.08
N GLU A 200 19.01 2.22 9.05
CA GLU A 200 19.79 1.43 8.10
C GLU A 200 20.62 2.28 7.12
N GLU A 201 20.18 3.49 6.78
CA GLU A 201 20.82 4.32 5.76
C GLU A 201 22.07 5.06 6.28
N ASN A 202 22.16 5.20 7.61
CA ASN A 202 23.25 5.92 8.26
C ASN A 202 23.82 5.14 9.44
N SER A 203 24.51 4.03 9.12
CA SER A 203 25.25 3.12 10.02
C SER A 203 26.24 3.78 11.03
N GLU A 204 26.28 5.10 11.19
CA GLU A 204 27.15 5.81 12.15
C GLU A 204 26.44 6.81 13.08
N ARG A 205 25.10 6.95 13.09
CA ARG A 205 24.45 7.82 14.07
C ARG A 205 23.14 7.24 14.63
N VAL A 206 23.30 6.32 15.58
CA VAL A 206 22.22 5.90 16.49
C VAL A 206 21.84 7.09 17.36
N GLU A 207 20.64 7.65 17.21
CA GLU A 207 20.06 8.47 18.28
C GLU A 207 19.58 7.53 19.38
N THR A 208 20.43 7.35 20.39
CA THR A 208 20.13 6.51 21.54
C THR A 208 19.17 7.24 22.47
N TYR A 209 17.92 6.78 22.53
CA TYR A 209 17.00 7.10 23.61
C TYR A 209 17.04 5.96 24.63
N THR A 210 17.46 6.26 25.85
CA THR A 210 17.38 5.33 26.99
C THR A 210 16.38 5.94 27.96
N ILE A 211 15.19 5.35 28.04
CA ILE A 211 14.15 5.81 28.93
C ILE A 211 14.23 5.01 30.22
N ALA A 212 14.33 5.72 31.33
CA ALA A 212 14.28 5.16 32.66
C ALA A 212 12.90 5.46 33.23
N ILE A 213 12.02 4.45 33.25
CA ILE A 213 10.71 4.57 33.87
C ILE A 213 10.92 4.42 35.37
N THR A 214 10.82 5.52 36.12
CA THR A 214 10.78 5.47 37.57
C THR A 214 9.35 5.23 38.00
N ALA A 215 9.06 4.04 38.53
CA ALA A 215 7.78 3.79 39.19
C ALA A 215 7.62 4.79 40.34
N ASP A 216 6.60 5.65 40.26
CA ASP A 216 6.10 6.42 41.39
C ASP A 216 5.54 5.43 42.43
N ASP A 217 6.44 4.93 43.28
CA ASP A 217 6.06 4.28 44.51
C ASP A 217 5.57 5.40 45.45
N GLU A 218 4.24 5.54 45.59
CA GLU A 218 3.66 6.30 46.69
C GLU A 218 4.13 5.67 48.02
N GLY A 219 5.27 6.13 48.55
CA GLY A 219 5.94 5.45 49.65
C GLY A 219 7.00 6.27 50.37
N GLU A 220 6.55 7.26 51.15
CA GLU A 220 7.24 7.97 52.24
C GLU A 220 8.61 8.65 51.97
N ASP A 221 8.59 9.98 52.13
CA ASP A 221 9.77 10.83 52.33
C ASP A 221 10.66 10.30 53.48
N VAL A 222 11.76 9.63 53.15
CA VAL A 222 12.84 9.36 54.10
C VAL A 222 13.90 10.46 53.99
N LEU A 223 13.80 11.46 54.86
CA LEU A 223 14.86 12.41 55.13
C LEU A 223 16.03 11.70 55.83
N ILE A 224 17.16 11.52 55.14
CA ILE A 224 18.43 11.16 55.78
C ILE A 224 19.23 12.45 56.04
N PRO A 225 19.48 12.84 57.30
CA PRO A 225 20.33 13.98 57.60
C PRO A 225 21.79 13.65 57.29
N ALA A 226 22.49 14.61 56.68
CA ALA A 226 23.92 14.53 56.43
C ALA A 226 24.70 14.42 57.75
N GLY A 227 25.52 13.39 57.85
CA GLY A 227 26.51 13.17 58.91
C GLY A 227 27.66 12.32 58.37
#